data_AF-A0A088E7W4-F1
#
_entry.id   AF-A0A088E7W4-F1
#
_cell.length_a   1.000
_cell.length_b   1.000
_cell.length_c   1.000
_cell.angle_alpha   90.00
_cell.angle_beta   90.00
_cell.angle_gamma   90.00
#
_symmetry.space_group_name_H-M   'P 1'
#
loop_
_entity.id
_entity.type
_entity.pdbx_description
1 polymer ?
#
loop_
_entity_poly.entity_id
_entity_poly.type
_entity_poly.pdbx_seq_one_letter_code
_entity_poly.pdbx_strand_id
1 'polypeptide(L)' 'MSLRLKGTNAYGHLGWFEVYCSICDRTLRLGIDVVYKCPKCEKKYRAYFCEADKRGLKGRCPYCNTELVPAV' A
#
# COMPACT_ATOMS: atom_id res chain seq x y z
N MET A 1 19.14 34.93 -6.58
CA MET A 1 18.80 33.84 -7.52
C MET A 1 18.71 32.55 -6.72
N SER A 2 17.51 32.12 -6.30
CA SER A 2 17.37 30.87 -5.55
C SER A 2 17.63 29.69 -6.48
N LEU A 3 18.68 28.92 -6.21
CA LEU A 3 18.96 27.64 -6.86
C LEU A 3 17.83 26.67 -6.48
N ARG A 4 16.74 26.68 -7.25
CA ARG A 4 15.73 25.62 -7.21
C ARG A 4 16.42 24.34 -7.68
N LEU A 5 16.81 23.49 -6.73
CA LEU A 5 17.35 22.15 -6.94
C LEU A 5 16.35 21.35 -7.79
N LYS A 6 16.52 21.41 -9.11
CA LYS A 6 15.80 20.57 -10.08
C LYS A 6 16.32 19.15 -9.93
N GLY A 7 15.74 18.41 -8.98
CA GLY A 7 16.17 17.05 -8.66
C GLY A 7 15.57 16.50 -7.37
N THR A 8 15.12 17.35 -6.44
CA THR A 8 14.53 16.91 -5.17
C THR A 8 13.23 16.11 -5.34
N ASN A 9 12.54 16.27 -6.48
CA ASN A 9 11.35 15.49 -6.84
C ASN A 9 11.67 14.26 -7.69
N ALA A 10 12.95 13.91 -7.87
CA ALA A 10 13.31 12.67 -8.54
C ALA A 10 12.78 11.48 -7.71
N TYR A 11 12.13 10.54 -8.40
CA TYR A 11 11.51 9.34 -7.80
C TYR A 11 12.41 8.56 -6.82
N GLY A 12 13.74 8.72 -6.90
CA GLY A 12 14.71 8.06 -6.03
C GLY A 12 14.70 8.49 -4.56
N HIS A 13 14.07 9.61 -4.19
CA HIS A 13 13.93 10.04 -2.79
C HIS A 13 12.59 9.66 -2.14
N LEU A 14 11.64 9.08 -2.88
CA LEU A 14 10.46 8.47 -2.28
C LEU A 14 10.95 7.26 -1.48
N GLY A 15 11.16 7.48 -0.17
CA GLY A 15 11.48 6.41 0.76
C GLY A 15 10.57 5.24 0.49
N TRP A 16 11.16 4.14 0.06
CA TRP A 16 10.47 2.93 -0.36
C TRP A 16 9.69 2.39 0.83
N PHE A 17 8.42 2.78 0.98
CA PHE A 17 7.56 2.24 2.02
C PHE A 17 7.13 0.84 1.56
N GLU A 18 7.98 -0.13 1.89
CA GLU A 18 7.73 -1.54 1.64
C GLU A 18 6.77 -2.08 2.70
N VAL A 19 5.60 -2.54 2.24
CA VAL A 19 4.59 -3.20 3.08
C VAL A 19 4.42 -4.64 2.63
N TYR A 20 4.02 -5.49 3.56
CA TYR A 20 3.79 -6.91 3.27
C TYR A 20 2.30 -7.17 3.16
N CYS A 21 1.96 -7.95 2.15
CA CYS A 21 0.64 -8.54 1.98
C CYS A 21 0.32 -9.48 3.16
N SER A 22 -0.77 -9.27 3.90
CA SER A 22 -1.10 -10.08 5.08
C SER A 22 -1.51 -11.54 4.78
N ILE A 23 -1.72 -11.88 3.51
CA ILE A 23 -2.15 -13.22 3.07
C ILE A 23 -1.00 -13.95 2.38
N CYS A 24 -0.32 -13.24 1.49
CA CYS A 24 0.65 -13.80 0.56
C CYS A 24 2.09 -13.49 0.94
N ASP A 25 2.31 -12.68 2.00
CA ASP A 25 3.61 -12.19 2.48
C ASP A 25 4.50 -11.56 1.41
N ARG A 26 3.91 -11.20 0.25
CA ARG A 26 4.61 -10.51 -0.82
C ARG A 26 4.94 -9.09 -0.39
N THR A 27 6.18 -8.68 -0.64
CA THR A 27 6.63 -7.30 -0.50
C THR A 27 5.99 -6.44 -1.59
N LEU A 28 5.31 -5.37 -1.17
CA LEU A 28 4.61 -4.41 -2.00
C LEU A 28 5.20 -3.03 -1.74
N ARG A 29 5.51 -2.28 -2.80
CA ARG A 29 6.06 -0.93 -2.68
C ARG A 29 4.95 0.10 -2.81
N LEU A 30 4.62 0.78 -1.71
CA LEU A 30 3.65 1.87 -1.72
C LEU A 30 4.13 3.00 -2.65
N GLY A 31 3.25 3.44 -3.56
CA GLY A 31 3.54 4.48 -4.55
C GLY A 31 4.03 3.95 -5.91
N ILE A 32 4.36 2.66 -6.03
CA ILE A 32 4.71 2.01 -7.31
C ILE A 32 3.70 0.91 -7.62
N ASP A 33 3.43 0.06 -6.62
CA ASP A 33 2.51 -1.06 -6.74
C ASP A 33 1.09 -0.67 -6.32
N VAL A 34 0.10 -1.35 -6.91
CA VAL A 34 -1.30 -1.22 -6.51
C VAL A 34 -1.51 -1.95 -5.19
N VAL A 35 -1.53 -1.19 -4.10
CA VAL A 35 -1.74 -1.72 -2.74
C VAL A 35 -3.14 -1.35 -2.27
N TYR A 36 -3.79 -2.28 -1.57
CA TYR A 36 -5.06 -2.05 -0.90
C TYR A 36 -4.89 -2.20 0.60
N LYS A 37 -5.58 -1.36 1.36
CA LYS A 37 -5.57 -1.41 2.82
C LYS A 37 -6.96 -1.42 3.40
N CYS A 38 -7.09 -2.03 4.57
CA CYS A 38 -8.31 -1.93 5.36
C CYS A 38 -8.21 -0.77 6.36
N PRO A 39 -9.09 0.25 6.32
CA PRO A 39 -8.98 1.44 7.16
C PRO A 39 -9.13 1.14 8.67
N LYS A 40 -9.81 0.04 9.02
CA LYS A 40 -10.00 -0.38 10.42
C LYS A 40 -8.90 -1.31 10.93
N CYS A 41 -8.34 -2.15 10.05
CA CYS A 41 -7.41 -3.22 10.43
C CYS A 41 -5.94 -2.86 10.15
N GLU A 42 -5.66 -1.79 9.40
CA GLU A 42 -4.30 -1.31 9.11
C GLU A 42 -3.46 -1.17 10.39
N LYS A 43 -3.96 -0.49 11.42
CA LYS A 43 -3.21 -0.26 12.66
C LYS A 43 -2.98 -1.52 13.52
N LYS A 44 -3.87 -2.52 13.42
CA LYS A 44 -3.86 -3.69 14.31
C LYS A 44 -3.15 -4.89 13.71
N TYR A 45 -3.29 -5.08 12.40
CA TYR A 45 -2.80 -6.26 11.68
C TYR A 45 -1.87 -5.91 10.51
N ARG A 46 -1.56 -4.63 10.27
CA ARG A 46 -0.87 -4.18 9.05
C ARG A 46 -1.56 -4.76 7.81
N ALA A 47 -2.89 -4.65 7.80
CA ALA A 47 -3.77 -5.25 6.80
C ALA A 47 -3.61 -4.56 5.43
N TYR A 48 -2.55 -4.92 4.73
CA TYR A 48 -2.26 -4.56 3.35
C TYR A 48 -2.46 -5.80 2.47
N PHE A 49 -3.03 -5.58 1.29
CA PHE A 49 -3.40 -6.63 0.35
C PHE A 49 -2.94 -6.23 -1.04
N CYS A 50 -2.45 -7.21 -1.78
CA CYS A 50 -2.16 -7.02 -3.19
C CYS A 50 -3.47 -7.06 -4.02
N GLU A 51 -3.37 -6.66 -5.28
CA GLU A 51 -4.51 -6.72 -6.21
C GLU A 51 -5.09 -8.13 -6.37
N ALA A 52 -4.23 -9.15 -6.42
CA ALA A 52 -4.66 -10.54 -6.56
C ALA A 52 -5.48 -11.02 -5.35
N ASP A 53 -5.03 -10.72 -4.14
CA ASP A 53 -5.76 -11.07 -2.92
C ASP A 53 -7.04 -10.27 -2.76
N LYS A 54 -7.05 -8.97 -3.14
CA LYS A 54 -8.30 -8.20 -3.19
C LYS A 54 -9.32 -8.87 -4.11
N ARG A 55 -8.89 -9.36 -5.27
CA ARG A 55 -9.76 -10.05 -6.23
C ARG A 55 -10.31 -11.35 -5.64
N GLY A 56 -9.47 -12.12 -4.96
CA GLY A 56 -9.89 -13.34 -4.24
C GLY A 56 -10.89 -13.04 -3.11
N LEU A 57 -10.65 -11.96 -2.36
CA LEU A 57 -11.50 -11.50 -1.26
C LEU A 57 -12.72 -10.67 -1.71
N LYS A 58 -12.93 -10.49 -3.01
CA LYS A 58 -14.00 -9.66 -3.58
C LYS A 58 -14.04 -8.23 -3.00
N GLY A 59 -12.87 -7.67 -2.68
CA GLY A 59 -12.77 -6.32 -2.11
C GLY A 59 -13.10 -6.22 -0.61
N ARG A 60 -13.21 -7.33 0.13
CA ARG A 60 -13.52 -7.31 1.57
C ARG A 60 -12.31 -7.69 2.42
N CYS A 61 -12.15 -7.03 3.56
CA CYS A 61 -11.12 -7.38 4.52
C CYS A 61 -11.48 -8.71 5.25
N PRO A 62 -10.56 -9.68 5.34
CA PRO A 62 -10.81 -10.98 5.98
C PRO A 62 -11.04 -10.89 7.49
N TYR A 63 -10.61 -9.79 8.14
CA TYR A 63 -10.72 -9.62 9.58
C TYR A 63 -12.03 -8.94 10.02
N CYS A 64 -12.55 -8.01 9.22
CA CYS A 64 -13.67 -7.15 9.64
C CYS A 64 -14.76 -6.98 8.57
N ASN A 65 -14.66 -7.69 7.44
CA ASN A 65 -15.57 -7.61 6.28
C ASN A 65 -15.76 -6.19 5.71
N THR A 66 -14.94 -5.23 6.11
CA THR A 66 -14.99 -3.85 5.59
C THR A 66 -14.39 -3.81 4.20
N GLU A 67 -14.91 -2.92 3.34
CA GLU A 67 -14.37 -2.72 2.00
C GLU A 67 -12.91 -2.24 2.04
N LEU A 68 -12.12 -2.81 1.14
CA LEU A 68 -10.71 -2.50 0.95
C LEU A 68 -10.56 -1.21 0.14
N VAL A 69 -9.83 -0.25 0.69
CA VAL A 69 -9.57 1.05 0.07
C VAL A 69 -8.16 1.03 -0.54
N PRO A 70 -7.93 1.60 -1.74
CA PRO A 70 -6.58 1.72 -2.27
C PRO A 70 -5.69 2.54 -1.32
N ALA A 71 -4.51 2.01 -1.01
CA ALA A 71 -3.46 2.71 -0.31
C ALA A 71 -2.66 3.49 -1.36
N VAL A 72 -3.04 4.76 -1.56
CA VAL A 72 -2.33 5.71 -2.43
C VAL A 72 -1.23 6.41 -1.63
#